data_AF-A0A7J7RK98-F1
#
_entry.id   AF-A0A7J7RK98-F1
#
_cell.length_a   1.000
_cell.length_b   1.000
_cell.length_c   1.000
_cell.angle_alpha   90.00
_cell.angle_beta   90.00
_cell.angle_gamma   90.00
#
_symmetry.space_group_name_H-M   'P 1'
#
loop_
_entity.id
_entity.type
_entity.pdbx_description
1 polymer ?
#
loop_
_entity_poly.entity_id
_entity_poly.type
_entity_poly.pdbx_seq_one_letter_code
_entity_poly.pdbx_strand_id
1 'polypeptide(L)'
;MAMAQETGDKLYWGSVISSQSNVVSPTPAPRSPADPVPQAPALWIETTAYGLLHLLLREGRAEMADQVAAWLTHQGSFQGGFRSTQDTVIALDALSAYWIASHTAEDRGLNVTISSQGRNGFKSHVLQLSNHQAQGVEEELQFSLGSKINVKVGGNSKGTLKVLRTYNVLDMQNTTCQDLQIEVTVQGHVEYTMAAEEDYKDYYDYENQGDSESLGFAGDDPGALSRPVTPLQLFEGRRSRRRREVPKVAEEQEARVQYTVCIWRNGKVGLSGMAIADITLLSGFHALRADLEKLTSLSDRYVSHFETEGPHVLLYFDSVPTSRECVGFGAVQEVAVGLVQPASATLYDYYNPEHKCSVFYGAPTKSKLLSTLCSADVCQCAEGKCPRQRRALERGQMEEEGYRMKFACYYPRVDYGFQVKVLREDSRAAFRLFETSVVQVLHFSKDAQAAAGQTRNFLVRASCRLRLEPGKEYLIMGLDGTTHDLKGQPQYLLDSNSWIEEMPSERLCRSTRQRAACAQLRAFLQEYGTQGCQV
;
A
#
# COMPACT_ATOMS: atom_id res chain seq x y z
N MET A 1 -46.32 7.62 7.32
CA MET A 1 -45.27 8.20 6.44
C MET A 1 -44.64 9.36 7.20
N ALA A 2 -43.32 9.46 7.23
CA ALA A 2 -42.68 10.67 7.74
C ALA A 2 -43.18 11.87 6.91
N MET A 3 -43.56 12.97 7.57
CA MET A 3 -44.00 14.20 6.90
C MET A 3 -42.84 14.77 6.08
N ALA A 4 -43.13 15.37 4.92
CA ALA A 4 -42.12 16.07 4.13
C ALA A 4 -41.46 17.15 5.00
N GLN A 5 -40.13 17.20 5.00
CA GLN A 5 -39.36 18.19 5.75
C GLN A 5 -39.02 19.34 4.82
N GLU A 6 -39.42 20.55 5.20
CA GLU A 6 -39.07 21.80 4.53
C GLU A 6 -37.90 22.45 5.26
N THR A 7 -36.78 22.68 4.57
CA THR A 7 -35.64 23.43 5.11
C THR A 7 -35.24 24.51 4.11
N GLY A 8 -35.82 25.71 4.25
CA GLY A 8 -35.71 26.77 3.24
C GLY A 8 -36.48 26.40 1.97
N ASP A 9 -35.92 26.65 0.79
CA ASP A 9 -36.53 26.33 -0.52
C ASP A 9 -36.40 24.83 -0.92
N LYS A 10 -36.06 23.96 0.03
CA LYS A 10 -35.77 22.55 -0.21
C LYS A 10 -36.80 21.66 0.47
N LEU A 11 -37.42 20.77 -0.31
CA LEU A 11 -38.39 19.79 0.14
C LEU A 11 -37.83 18.37 -0.05
N TYR A 12 -37.78 17.58 1.03
CA TYR A 12 -37.28 16.19 1.00
C TYR A 12 -37.92 15.33 2.10
N TRP A 13 -37.72 14.01 2.01
CA TRP A 13 -38.15 13.06 3.04
C TRP A 13 -36.94 12.45 3.74
N GLY A 14 -36.92 12.60 5.07
CA GLY A 14 -35.93 11.99 5.97
C GLY A 14 -36.60 11.47 7.23
N SER A 15 -35.87 10.68 8.03
CA SER A 15 -36.41 10.17 9.31
C SER A 15 -36.80 11.32 10.23
N VAL A 16 -38.00 11.24 10.83
CA VAL A 16 -38.43 12.18 11.86
C VAL A 16 -37.63 11.91 13.14
N ILE A 17 -37.12 12.96 13.78
CA ILE A 17 -36.57 12.91 15.14
C ILE A 17 -37.75 12.68 16.09
N SER A 18 -38.16 11.42 16.27
CA SER A 18 -39.02 11.03 17.38
C SER A 18 -38.29 10.01 18.24
N SER A 19 -38.10 10.39 19.51
CA SER A 19 -37.41 9.68 20.61
C SER A 19 -35.87 9.67 20.59
N GLN A 20 -35.31 9.93 21.78
CA GLN A 20 -33.91 10.25 22.10
C GLN A 20 -32.89 9.10 21.89
N SER A 21 -33.03 8.25 20.88
CA SER A 21 -32.08 7.15 20.63
C SER A 21 -31.65 6.95 19.19
N ASN A 22 -32.16 7.76 18.25
CA ASN A 22 -31.83 7.67 16.83
C ASN A 22 -31.14 8.96 16.36
N VAL A 23 -29.89 9.16 16.77
CA VAL A 23 -29.08 10.25 16.21
C VAL A 23 -28.40 9.72 14.94
N VAL A 24 -29.12 9.76 13.81
CA VAL A 24 -28.44 10.01 12.54
C VAL A 24 -28.05 11.47 12.60
N SER A 25 -26.75 11.74 12.63
CA SER A 25 -26.21 13.09 12.67
C SER A 25 -26.86 13.93 11.56
N PRO A 26 -27.47 15.08 11.85
CA PRO A 26 -28.00 15.94 10.80
C PRO A 26 -26.87 16.30 9.85
N THR A 27 -27.10 16.15 8.56
CA THR A 27 -26.18 16.56 7.50
C THR A 27 -25.81 18.03 7.75
N PRO A 28 -24.58 18.36 8.18
CA PRO A 28 -24.27 19.73 8.58
C PRO A 28 -24.38 20.64 7.37
N ALA A 29 -25.12 21.75 7.48
CA ALA A 29 -25.17 22.73 6.40
C ALA A 29 -23.74 23.22 6.09
N PRO A 30 -23.37 23.36 4.80
CA PRO A 30 -22.06 23.89 4.43
C PRO A 30 -21.90 25.27 5.06
N ARG A 31 -20.81 25.47 5.81
CA ARG A 31 -20.53 26.72 6.55
C ARG A 31 -19.97 27.80 5.62
N SER A 32 -19.53 27.39 4.42
CA SER A 32 -19.04 28.23 3.34
C SER A 32 -19.52 27.69 1.98
N PRO A 33 -19.75 28.54 0.95
CA PRO A 33 -19.99 28.08 -0.42
C PRO A 33 -18.82 27.31 -1.06
N ALA A 34 -17.69 27.20 -0.35
CA ALA A 34 -16.53 26.38 -0.73
C ALA A 34 -16.48 24.99 -0.05
N ASP A 35 -17.35 24.72 0.93
CA ASP A 35 -17.42 23.41 1.58
C ASP A 35 -18.15 22.42 0.65
N PRO A 36 -17.73 21.13 0.60
CA PRO A 36 -18.46 20.13 -0.17
C PRO A 36 -19.91 20.08 0.33
N VAL A 37 -20.86 20.16 -0.61
CA VAL A 37 -22.27 19.99 -0.28
C VAL A 37 -22.42 18.57 0.27
N PRO A 38 -22.75 18.41 1.55
CA PRO A 38 -22.78 17.09 2.14
C PRO A 38 -23.99 16.33 1.56
N GLN A 39 -23.70 15.19 0.96
CA GLN A 39 -24.73 14.33 0.38
C GLN A 39 -25.55 13.69 1.48
N ALA A 40 -26.88 13.67 1.29
CA ALA A 40 -27.80 13.01 2.19
C ALA A 40 -27.54 11.48 2.24
N PRO A 41 -27.94 10.79 3.32
CA PRO A 41 -27.99 9.33 3.37
C PRO A 41 -28.70 8.74 2.15
N ALA A 42 -28.23 7.60 1.62
CA ALA A 42 -28.83 6.95 0.45
C ALA A 42 -30.33 6.68 0.65
N LEU A 43 -30.70 6.29 1.88
CA LEU A 43 -32.09 6.07 2.29
C LEU A 43 -33.00 7.30 2.12
N TRP A 44 -32.49 8.51 2.38
CA TRP A 44 -33.27 9.74 2.23
C TRP A 44 -33.45 10.10 0.75
N ILE A 45 -32.44 9.84 -0.06
CA ILE A 45 -32.47 10.04 -1.51
C ILE A 45 -33.54 9.11 -2.11
N GLU A 46 -33.51 7.81 -1.76
CA GLU A 46 -34.48 6.82 -2.21
C GLU A 46 -35.93 7.18 -1.82
N THR A 47 -36.15 7.51 -0.55
CA THR A 47 -37.48 7.88 -0.05
C THR A 47 -38.03 9.11 -0.78
N THR A 48 -37.16 10.10 -1.01
CA THR A 48 -37.52 11.33 -1.71
C THR A 48 -37.81 11.09 -3.20
N ALA A 49 -37.08 10.17 -3.84
CA ALA A 49 -37.30 9.79 -5.24
C ALA A 49 -38.65 9.10 -5.45
N TYR A 50 -39.03 8.17 -4.56
CA TYR A 50 -40.39 7.60 -4.57
C TYR A 50 -41.47 8.66 -4.33
N GLY A 51 -41.22 9.61 -3.42
CA GLY A 51 -42.10 10.76 -3.19
C GLY A 51 -42.34 11.57 -4.46
N LEU A 52 -41.28 11.85 -5.24
CA LEU A 52 -41.39 12.57 -6.50
C LEU A 52 -42.22 11.82 -7.54
N LEU A 53 -41.96 10.52 -7.74
CA LEU A 53 -42.75 9.69 -8.66
C LEU A 53 -44.23 9.70 -8.32
N HIS A 54 -44.56 9.58 -7.03
CA HIS A 54 -45.94 9.63 -6.57
C HIS A 54 -46.59 11.00 -6.80
N LEU A 55 -45.88 12.09 -6.49
CA LEU A 55 -46.36 13.46 -6.71
C LEU A 55 -46.66 13.72 -8.19
N LEU A 56 -45.78 13.29 -9.09
CA LEU A 56 -45.96 13.44 -10.53
C LEU A 56 -47.22 12.73 -11.04
N LEU A 57 -47.54 11.55 -10.52
CA LEU A 57 -48.75 10.81 -10.90
C LEU A 57 -50.03 11.44 -10.36
N ARG A 58 -49.97 12.06 -9.17
CA ARG A 58 -51.16 12.56 -8.47
C ARG A 58 -51.52 13.99 -8.86
N GLU A 59 -50.53 14.87 -8.90
CA GLU A 59 -50.72 16.32 -9.06
C GLU A 59 -50.02 16.86 -10.31
N GLY A 60 -49.28 16.01 -11.04
CA GLY A 60 -48.46 16.44 -12.17
C GLY A 60 -47.30 17.32 -11.69
N ARG A 61 -46.96 18.33 -12.50
CA ARG A 61 -45.90 19.29 -12.17
C ARG A 61 -46.44 20.36 -11.21
N ALA A 62 -46.59 20.00 -9.94
CA ALA A 62 -46.90 20.92 -8.85
C ALA A 62 -45.63 21.62 -8.32
N GLU A 63 -45.78 22.74 -7.59
CA GLU A 63 -44.66 23.47 -6.98
C GLU A 63 -43.80 22.58 -6.08
N MET A 64 -44.45 21.67 -5.33
CA MET A 64 -43.76 20.69 -4.49
C MET A 64 -42.87 19.74 -5.32
N ALA A 65 -43.34 19.29 -6.50
CA ALA A 65 -42.55 18.42 -7.37
C ALA A 65 -41.32 19.14 -7.94
N ASP A 66 -41.43 20.43 -8.27
CA ASP A 66 -40.31 21.25 -8.73
C ASP A 66 -39.23 21.41 -7.64
N GLN A 67 -39.64 21.60 -6.39
CA GLN A 67 -38.71 21.69 -5.24
C GLN A 67 -38.03 20.36 -4.93
N VAL A 68 -38.77 19.25 -4.96
CA VAL A 68 -38.24 17.90 -4.71
C VAL A 68 -37.25 17.49 -5.81
N ALA A 69 -37.59 17.73 -7.07
CA ALA A 69 -36.71 17.44 -8.21
C ALA A 69 -35.41 18.26 -8.13
N ALA A 70 -35.51 19.54 -7.74
CA ALA A 70 -34.33 20.37 -7.52
C ALA A 70 -33.44 19.81 -6.39
N TRP A 71 -34.03 19.38 -5.27
CA TRP A 71 -33.27 18.77 -4.18
C TRP A 71 -32.57 17.49 -4.60
N LEU A 72 -33.25 16.55 -5.27
CA LEU A 72 -32.65 15.30 -5.75
C LEU A 72 -31.52 15.56 -6.75
N THR A 73 -31.70 16.51 -7.65
CA THR A 73 -30.66 16.92 -8.61
C THR A 73 -29.39 17.42 -7.91
N HIS A 74 -29.54 18.10 -6.77
CA HIS A 74 -28.42 18.53 -5.92
C HIS A 74 -27.73 17.39 -5.17
N GLN A 75 -28.40 16.26 -4.92
CA GLN A 75 -27.81 15.11 -4.22
C GLN A 75 -26.97 14.22 -5.14
N GLY A 76 -27.23 14.21 -6.45
CA GLY A 76 -26.50 13.34 -7.39
C GLY A 76 -25.01 13.69 -7.50
N SER A 77 -24.16 12.67 -7.60
CA SER A 77 -22.71 12.80 -7.82
C SER A 77 -22.38 13.47 -9.16
N PHE A 78 -21.12 13.86 -9.36
CA PHE A 78 -20.66 14.49 -10.59
C PHE A 78 -20.99 13.65 -11.84
N GLN A 79 -20.83 12.32 -11.78
CA GLN A 79 -21.10 11.38 -12.88
C GLN A 79 -22.58 10.94 -12.99
N GLY A 80 -23.49 11.57 -12.23
CA GLY A 80 -24.93 11.26 -12.28
C GLY A 80 -25.37 10.06 -11.45
N GLY A 81 -24.44 9.29 -10.89
CA GLY A 81 -24.74 8.28 -9.88
C GLY A 81 -25.12 8.89 -8.52
N PHE A 82 -25.77 8.13 -7.67
CA PHE A 82 -26.03 8.48 -6.28
C PHE A 82 -25.16 7.58 -5.38
N ARG A 83 -25.55 7.32 -4.13
CA ARG A 83 -24.68 6.66 -3.16
C ARG A 83 -24.73 5.14 -3.24
N SER A 84 -25.86 4.57 -3.61
CA SER A 84 -26.12 3.14 -3.73
C SER A 84 -26.63 2.82 -5.14
N THR A 85 -26.98 1.56 -5.38
CA THR A 85 -27.61 1.11 -6.62
C THR A 85 -29.08 1.51 -6.65
N GLN A 86 -29.82 1.29 -5.54
CA GLN A 86 -31.26 1.52 -5.50
C GLN A 86 -31.63 3.00 -5.59
N ASP A 87 -30.99 3.85 -4.78
CA ASP A 87 -31.19 5.30 -4.84
C ASP A 87 -30.84 5.85 -6.23
N THR A 88 -29.79 5.32 -6.88
CA THR A 88 -29.42 5.70 -8.24
C THR A 88 -30.50 5.34 -9.25
N VAL A 89 -30.96 4.10 -9.27
CA VAL A 89 -31.97 3.63 -10.23
C VAL A 89 -33.27 4.43 -10.06
N ILE A 90 -33.76 4.55 -8.82
CA ILE A 90 -35.05 5.17 -8.53
C ILE A 90 -34.97 6.69 -8.72
N ALA A 91 -33.88 7.34 -8.32
CA ALA A 91 -33.72 8.78 -8.53
C ALA A 91 -33.56 9.14 -10.02
N LEU A 92 -32.84 8.33 -10.80
CA LEU A 92 -32.75 8.54 -12.25
C LEU A 92 -34.12 8.33 -12.93
N ASP A 93 -34.87 7.30 -12.53
CA ASP A 93 -36.24 7.09 -13.04
C ASP A 93 -37.15 8.28 -12.69
N ALA A 94 -37.17 8.69 -11.43
CA ALA A 94 -37.94 9.85 -10.95
C ALA A 94 -37.59 11.15 -11.66
N LEU A 95 -36.29 11.44 -11.81
CA LEU A 95 -35.82 12.64 -12.50
C LEU A 95 -36.10 12.58 -14.01
N SER A 96 -36.03 11.40 -14.63
CA SER A 96 -36.37 11.22 -16.04
C SER A 96 -37.87 11.47 -16.28
N ALA A 97 -38.75 10.93 -15.44
CA ALA A 97 -40.19 11.15 -15.49
C ALA A 97 -40.54 12.62 -15.24
N TYR A 98 -39.89 13.25 -14.26
CA TYR A 98 -40.00 14.69 -14.01
C TYR A 98 -39.56 15.49 -15.24
N TRP A 99 -38.42 15.14 -15.84
CA TRP A 99 -37.93 15.80 -17.04
C TRP A 99 -38.95 15.68 -18.16
N ILE A 100 -39.47 14.48 -18.46
CA ILE A 100 -40.49 14.27 -19.50
C ILE A 100 -41.73 15.13 -19.24
N ALA A 101 -42.22 15.17 -18.00
CA ALA A 101 -43.36 16.00 -17.62
C ALA A 101 -43.07 17.52 -17.70
N SER A 102 -41.80 17.92 -17.62
CA SER A 102 -41.35 19.32 -17.64
C SER A 102 -40.88 19.83 -19.02
N HIS A 103 -40.68 18.94 -20.00
CA HIS A 103 -40.23 19.30 -21.34
C HIS A 103 -41.34 20.05 -22.08
N THR A 104 -41.02 21.26 -22.56
CA THR A 104 -41.84 21.98 -23.55
C THR A 104 -41.04 22.14 -24.84
N ALA A 105 -41.70 22.09 -25.99
CA ALA A 105 -41.09 22.10 -27.33
C ALA A 105 -40.50 23.46 -27.77
N GLU A 106 -40.21 24.36 -26.83
CA GLU A 106 -39.66 25.67 -27.13
C GLU A 106 -38.14 25.62 -27.24
N ASP A 107 -37.59 26.49 -28.08
CA ASP A 107 -36.14 26.62 -28.25
C ASP A 107 -35.53 27.23 -26.97
N ARG A 108 -34.81 26.38 -26.23
CA ARG A 108 -34.21 26.72 -24.94
C ARG A 108 -32.69 26.73 -25.08
N GLY A 109 -32.08 27.84 -24.68
CA GLY A 109 -30.63 28.02 -24.63
C GLY A 109 -30.16 28.36 -23.22
N LEU A 110 -29.02 27.83 -22.81
CA LEU A 110 -28.35 28.14 -21.55
C LEU A 110 -26.90 28.56 -21.82
N ASN A 111 -26.57 29.79 -21.46
CA ASN A 111 -25.23 30.35 -21.58
C ASN A 111 -24.63 30.50 -20.19
N VAL A 112 -23.56 29.77 -19.92
CA VAL A 112 -22.84 29.79 -18.64
C VAL A 112 -21.43 30.31 -18.88
N THR A 113 -21.09 31.41 -18.25
CA THR A 113 -19.72 31.97 -18.26
C THR A 113 -19.08 31.77 -16.90
N ILE A 114 -17.99 31.03 -16.85
CA ILE A 114 -17.23 30.75 -15.64
C ILE A 114 -15.90 31.49 -15.73
N SER A 115 -15.64 32.38 -14.78
CA SER A 115 -14.44 33.20 -14.74
C SER A 115 -13.72 33.10 -13.40
N SER A 116 -12.39 33.09 -13.43
CA SER A 116 -11.56 33.08 -12.23
C SER A 116 -10.38 34.02 -12.40
N GLN A 117 -10.09 34.77 -11.35
CA GLN A 117 -8.90 35.62 -11.24
C GLN A 117 -7.93 34.99 -10.25
N GLY A 118 -6.73 34.66 -10.70
CA GLY A 118 -5.69 34.14 -9.80
C GLY A 118 -4.29 34.45 -10.27
N ARG A 119 -3.30 33.72 -9.76
CA ARG A 119 -1.87 33.99 -10.01
C ARG A 119 -1.50 33.95 -11.51
N ASN A 120 -2.25 33.19 -12.30
CA ASN A 120 -2.02 33.02 -13.74
C ASN A 120 -2.83 34.01 -14.60
N GLY A 121 -3.40 35.07 -14.00
CA GLY A 121 -4.23 36.06 -14.68
C GLY A 121 -5.74 35.76 -14.65
N PHE A 122 -6.51 36.50 -15.45
CA PHE A 122 -7.95 36.30 -15.63
C PHE A 122 -8.19 35.23 -16.70
N LYS A 123 -8.86 34.13 -16.32
CA LYS A 123 -9.34 33.12 -17.26
C LYS A 123 -10.87 33.12 -17.25
N SER A 124 -11.46 33.00 -18.43
CA SER A 124 -12.91 32.93 -18.62
C SER A 124 -13.24 31.85 -19.64
N HIS A 125 -14.20 31.00 -19.31
CA HIS A 125 -14.73 29.95 -20.16
C HIS A 125 -16.22 30.19 -20.38
N VAL A 126 -16.69 30.03 -21.61
CA VAL A 126 -18.09 30.25 -22.00
C VAL A 126 -18.64 28.94 -22.55
N LEU A 127 -19.61 28.39 -21.85
CA LEU A 127 -20.35 27.18 -22.22
C LEU A 127 -21.71 27.60 -22.75
N GLN A 128 -22.08 27.10 -23.92
CA GLN A 128 -23.43 27.27 -24.47
C GLN A 128 -24.06 25.90 -24.68
N LEU A 129 -25.23 25.71 -24.08
CA LEU A 129 -26.04 24.50 -24.15
C LEU A 129 -27.34 24.84 -24.87
N SER A 130 -27.65 24.12 -25.93
CA SER A 130 -28.89 24.27 -26.71
C SER A 130 -29.66 22.94 -26.74
N ASN A 131 -30.98 22.99 -26.93
CA ASN A 131 -31.84 21.80 -26.99
C ASN A 131 -31.41 20.75 -28.04
N HIS A 132 -30.65 21.13 -29.07
CA HIS A 132 -30.16 20.22 -30.12
C HIS A 132 -28.87 19.48 -29.77
N GLN A 133 -28.14 19.95 -28.76
CA GLN A 133 -26.92 19.32 -28.26
C GLN A 133 -27.29 18.52 -27.00
N ALA A 134 -27.81 17.31 -27.22
CA ALA A 134 -28.29 16.40 -26.16
C ALA A 134 -27.19 15.84 -25.24
N GLN A 135 -25.93 16.22 -25.47
CA GLN A 135 -24.78 15.71 -24.72
C GLN A 135 -24.38 16.76 -23.70
N GLY A 136 -24.48 16.42 -22.41
CA GLY A 136 -23.96 17.26 -21.34
C GLY A 136 -22.51 17.67 -21.63
N VAL A 137 -22.21 18.96 -21.48
CA VAL A 137 -20.87 19.48 -21.75
C VAL A 137 -20.02 19.32 -20.49
N GLU A 138 -19.07 18.38 -20.53
CA GLU A 138 -18.01 18.24 -19.54
C GLU A 138 -16.74 18.89 -20.10
N GLU A 139 -16.27 19.95 -19.44
CA GLU A 139 -15.01 20.62 -19.79
C GLU A 139 -14.06 20.61 -18.61
N GLU A 140 -12.79 20.29 -18.87
CA GLU A 140 -11.72 20.40 -17.89
C GLU A 140 -11.29 21.86 -17.73
N LEU A 141 -11.73 22.49 -16.64
CA LEU A 141 -11.46 23.90 -16.38
C LEU A 141 -10.24 24.08 -15.47
N GLN A 142 -9.15 24.58 -16.03
CA GLN A 142 -7.90 24.83 -15.30
C GLN A 142 -7.89 26.19 -14.60
N PHE A 143 -8.48 26.25 -13.41
CA PHE A 143 -8.42 27.40 -12.51
C PHE A 143 -7.31 27.27 -11.47
N SER A 144 -6.83 28.40 -10.94
CA SER A 144 -5.82 28.42 -9.89
C SER A 144 -6.45 28.11 -8.52
N LEU A 145 -5.73 27.32 -7.71
CA LEU A 145 -6.18 26.90 -6.39
C LEU A 145 -6.38 28.10 -5.46
N GLY A 146 -7.54 28.14 -4.77
CA GLY A 146 -7.85 29.17 -3.76
C GLY A 146 -8.42 30.50 -4.31
N SER A 147 -8.57 30.63 -5.62
CA SER A 147 -9.24 31.77 -6.25
C SER A 147 -10.75 31.70 -6.13
N LYS A 148 -11.41 32.86 -6.04
CA LYS A 148 -12.87 32.95 -6.15
C LYS A 148 -13.28 32.72 -7.61
N ILE A 149 -14.21 31.80 -7.82
CA ILE A 149 -14.82 31.54 -9.12
C ILE A 149 -16.11 32.37 -9.22
N ASN A 150 -16.28 33.10 -10.31
CA ASN A 150 -17.48 33.86 -10.61
C ASN A 150 -18.23 33.22 -11.79
N VAL A 151 -19.51 32.91 -11.57
CA VAL A 151 -20.37 32.23 -12.54
C VAL A 151 -21.48 33.19 -12.96
N LYS A 152 -21.54 33.50 -14.26
CA LYS A 152 -22.61 34.30 -14.86
C LYS A 152 -23.46 33.38 -15.74
N VAL A 153 -24.74 33.30 -15.42
CA VAL A 153 -25.71 32.48 -16.15
C VAL A 153 -26.66 33.38 -16.93
N GLY A 154 -26.98 33.00 -18.16
CA GLY A 154 -27.98 33.63 -19.01
C GLY A 154 -28.70 32.61 -19.87
N GLY A 155 -29.83 32.99 -20.46
CA GLY A 155 -30.68 32.10 -21.25
C GLY A 155 -31.99 31.77 -20.54
N ASN A 156 -32.79 30.93 -21.20
CA ASN A 156 -34.17 30.60 -20.83
C ASN A 156 -34.38 29.10 -20.55
N SER A 157 -33.28 28.36 -20.31
CA SER A 157 -33.31 26.94 -19.96
C SER A 157 -32.95 26.68 -18.50
N LYS A 158 -33.38 25.53 -17.97
CA LYS A 158 -32.97 25.01 -16.65
C LYS A 158 -31.80 24.04 -16.86
N GLY A 159 -30.75 24.20 -16.08
CA GLY A 159 -29.58 23.33 -16.13
C GLY A 159 -28.94 23.16 -14.75
N THR A 160 -28.08 22.16 -14.61
CA THR A 160 -27.34 21.90 -13.38
C THR A 160 -25.86 22.05 -13.65
N LEU A 161 -25.20 22.95 -12.91
CA LEU A 161 -23.75 23.08 -12.93
C LEU A 161 -23.17 22.27 -11.77
N LYS A 162 -22.29 21.30 -12.08
CA LYS A 162 -21.51 20.57 -11.08
C LYS A 162 -20.04 20.93 -11.26
N VAL A 163 -19.36 21.23 -10.16
CA VAL A 163 -17.93 21.55 -10.14
C VAL A 163 -17.23 20.48 -9.31
N LEU A 164 -16.46 19.61 -9.97
CA LEU A 164 -15.63 18.62 -9.29
C LEU A 164 -14.28 19.24 -8.94
N ARG A 165 -13.98 19.36 -7.64
CA ARG A 165 -12.68 19.80 -7.15
C ARG A 165 -12.01 18.66 -6.40
N THR A 166 -10.93 18.13 -6.97
CA THR A 166 -10.10 17.10 -6.33
C THR A 166 -8.94 17.76 -5.60
N TYR A 167 -8.79 17.47 -4.30
CA TYR A 167 -7.68 17.95 -3.48
C TYR A 167 -7.30 16.91 -2.43
N ASN A 168 -6.07 16.98 -1.93
CA ASN A 168 -5.62 16.12 -0.85
C ASN A 168 -6.18 16.67 0.48
N VAL A 169 -6.84 15.81 1.24
CA VAL A 169 -7.33 16.11 2.60
C VAL A 169 -6.26 15.63 3.60
N LEU A 170 -6.13 16.31 4.74
CA LEU A 170 -5.33 15.81 5.86
C LEU A 170 -5.89 14.45 6.32
N ASP A 171 -5.01 13.53 6.72
CA ASP A 171 -5.42 12.21 7.18
C ASP A 171 -6.54 12.33 8.22
N MET A 172 -7.67 11.68 7.94
CA MET A 172 -8.73 11.55 8.93
C MET A 172 -8.15 10.80 10.13
N GLN A 173 -8.54 11.20 11.35
CA GLN A 173 -8.19 10.46 12.56
C GLN A 173 -8.49 8.97 12.36
N ASN A 174 -7.72 8.09 13.01
CA ASN A 174 -7.86 6.62 13.00
C ASN A 174 -9.21 6.11 13.58
N THR A 175 -10.34 6.71 13.19
CA THR A 175 -11.69 6.18 13.31
C THR A 175 -11.98 5.19 12.18
N THR A 176 -10.92 4.60 11.61
CA THR A 176 -11.01 3.49 10.68
C THR A 176 -11.70 2.35 11.44
N CYS A 177 -12.84 1.90 10.92
CA CYS A 177 -13.57 0.76 11.48
C CYS A 177 -14.09 1.00 12.92
N GLN A 178 -15.07 1.88 13.13
CA GLN A 178 -15.79 1.91 14.41
C GLN A 178 -17.06 1.04 14.37
N ASP A 179 -17.83 1.13 13.28
CA ASP A 179 -19.11 0.46 13.14
C ASP A 179 -18.97 -0.98 12.62
N LEU A 180 -18.33 -1.13 11.45
CA LEU A 180 -18.02 -2.39 10.79
C LEU A 180 -16.59 -2.82 11.10
N GLN A 181 -16.38 -4.13 11.26
CA GLN A 181 -15.09 -4.74 11.49
C GLN A 181 -14.85 -5.86 10.50
N ILE A 182 -13.64 -5.89 9.94
CA ILE A 182 -13.14 -6.98 9.12
C ILE A 182 -11.73 -7.33 9.57
N GLU A 183 -11.46 -8.63 9.64
CA GLU A 183 -10.14 -9.16 9.92
C GLU A 183 -9.86 -10.29 8.94
N VAL A 184 -8.70 -10.25 8.28
CA VAL A 184 -8.25 -11.31 7.38
C VAL A 184 -6.96 -11.89 7.94
N THR A 185 -6.93 -13.21 8.05
CA THR A 185 -5.76 -13.98 8.46
C THR A 185 -5.46 -15.04 7.42
N VAL A 186 -4.18 -15.21 7.14
CA VAL A 186 -3.68 -16.12 6.12
C VAL A 186 -2.79 -17.14 6.83
N GLN A 187 -3.03 -18.43 6.58
CA GLN A 187 -2.24 -19.53 7.13
C GLN A 187 -1.78 -20.45 6.00
N GLY A 188 -0.54 -20.89 6.07
CA GLY A 188 0.04 -21.78 5.05
C GLY A 188 1.50 -21.44 4.76
N HIS A 189 2.09 -22.22 3.86
CA HIS A 189 3.42 -21.97 3.34
C HIS A 189 3.30 -21.25 1.98
N VAL A 190 4.05 -20.16 1.82
CA VAL A 190 4.13 -19.39 0.58
C VAL A 190 5.54 -19.57 0.02
N GLU A 191 5.65 -19.93 -1.26
CA GLU A 191 6.95 -20.03 -1.92
C GLU A 191 7.41 -18.66 -2.44
N TYR A 192 8.70 -18.37 -2.30
CA TYR A 192 9.29 -17.09 -2.69
C TYR A 192 10.44 -17.31 -3.68
N THR A 193 10.48 -16.55 -4.78
CA THR A 193 11.44 -16.70 -5.91
C THR A 193 12.86 -16.15 -5.67
N MET A 194 13.27 -15.98 -4.40
CA MET A 194 14.52 -15.34 -3.95
C MET A 194 14.44 -13.82 -3.70
N ALA A 195 14.16 -13.44 -2.44
CA ALA A 195 14.69 -12.23 -1.77
C ALA A 195 14.42 -12.24 -0.25
N ALA A 196 14.93 -13.26 0.45
CA ALA A 196 15.23 -13.23 1.89
C ALA A 196 16.19 -14.35 2.31
N GLU A 197 16.36 -15.38 1.48
CA GLU A 197 17.32 -16.48 1.64
C GLU A 197 18.57 -16.33 0.74
N GLU A 198 19.01 -15.10 0.46
CA GLU A 198 20.43 -14.86 0.12
C GLU A 198 21.28 -14.65 1.40
N ASP A 199 21.02 -15.48 2.41
CA ASP A 199 22.04 -16.01 3.30
C ASP A 199 22.15 -17.48 2.87
N TYR A 200 23.32 -17.92 2.39
CA TYR A 200 23.64 -19.25 1.80
C TYR A 200 23.63 -19.38 0.27
N LYS A 201 24.51 -18.62 -0.39
CA LYS A 201 25.60 -19.19 -1.22
C LYS A 201 26.51 -18.07 -1.69
N ASP A 202 27.81 -18.33 -1.61
CA ASP A 202 28.88 -17.54 -2.20
C ASP A 202 28.51 -17.09 -3.61
N TYR A 203 28.44 -15.78 -3.81
CA TYR A 203 28.45 -15.18 -5.14
C TYR A 203 29.81 -14.49 -5.30
N TYR A 204 30.90 -15.28 -5.34
CA TYR A 204 32.18 -14.97 -6.00
C TYR A 204 32.98 -16.27 -6.17
N ASP A 205 32.75 -16.99 -7.26
CA ASP A 205 33.77 -17.91 -7.84
C ASP A 205 33.83 -17.75 -9.37
N TYR A 206 33.68 -16.51 -9.84
CA TYR A 206 33.75 -16.15 -11.26
C TYR A 206 34.75 -15.02 -11.51
N GLU A 207 35.95 -15.08 -10.92
CA GLU A 207 37.11 -14.33 -11.43
C GLU A 207 38.42 -15.12 -11.25
N ASN A 208 38.39 -16.44 -11.44
CA ASN A 208 39.60 -17.28 -11.49
C ASN A 208 39.67 -18.11 -12.79
N GLN A 209 39.38 -17.45 -13.92
CA GLN A 209 39.65 -18.04 -15.22
C GLN A 209 40.07 -16.96 -16.23
N GLY A 210 41.21 -16.34 -15.96
CA GLY A 210 42.08 -15.75 -16.97
C GLY A 210 43.40 -16.49 -16.93
N ASP A 211 43.87 -16.93 -18.09
CA ASP A 211 45.20 -17.50 -18.38
C ASP A 211 45.33 -19.04 -18.33
N SER A 212 44.70 -19.70 -19.32
CA SER A 212 45.32 -20.77 -20.10
C SER A 212 44.48 -21.08 -21.34
N GLU A 213 44.48 -20.18 -22.33
CA GLU A 213 44.18 -20.57 -23.71
C GLU A 213 45.41 -21.29 -24.28
N SER A 214 45.36 -22.62 -24.34
CA SER A 214 46.07 -23.37 -25.38
C SER A 214 45.26 -24.59 -25.77
N LEU A 215 44.98 -24.65 -27.08
CA LEU A 215 44.27 -25.72 -27.78
C LEU A 215 44.91 -27.09 -27.52
N GLY A 216 44.09 -28.12 -27.27
CA GLY A 216 44.57 -29.49 -27.13
C GLY A 216 43.47 -30.52 -27.26
N PHE A 217 43.42 -31.16 -28.42
CA PHE A 217 42.57 -32.30 -28.77
C PHE A 217 42.62 -33.44 -27.76
N ALA A 218 41.49 -34.16 -27.64
CA ALA A 218 41.41 -35.45 -26.99
C ALA A 218 42.43 -36.44 -27.61
N GLY A 219 43.35 -36.93 -26.77
CA GLY A 219 44.29 -38.00 -27.08
C GLY A 219 44.26 -39.03 -25.96
N ASP A 220 44.00 -40.26 -26.34
CA ASP A 220 43.88 -41.47 -25.51
C ASP A 220 45.06 -41.69 -24.55
N ASP A 221 44.76 -42.18 -23.34
CA ASP A 221 45.76 -42.78 -22.45
C ASP A 221 45.69 -44.33 -22.55
N PRO A 222 46.70 -45.02 -23.11
CA PRO A 222 46.68 -46.46 -23.33
C PRO A 222 47.27 -47.19 -22.11
N GLY A 223 46.42 -47.74 -21.24
CA GLY A 223 46.96 -48.40 -20.04
C GLY A 223 46.07 -49.36 -19.25
N ALA A 224 44.86 -49.71 -19.70
CA ALA A 224 44.02 -50.67 -18.98
C ALA A 224 43.72 -51.91 -19.84
N LEU A 225 44.51 -52.97 -19.62
CA LEU A 225 44.30 -54.29 -20.20
C LEU A 225 42.93 -54.87 -19.77
N SER A 226 42.12 -55.19 -20.76
CA SER A 226 40.82 -55.84 -20.63
C SER A 226 40.97 -57.31 -20.18
N ARG A 227 40.36 -57.67 -19.05
CA ARG A 227 40.09 -59.08 -18.71
C ARG A 227 38.71 -59.46 -19.25
N PRO A 228 38.55 -60.57 -19.98
CA PRO A 228 37.24 -61.01 -20.42
C PRO A 228 36.45 -61.57 -19.22
N VAL A 229 35.29 -60.96 -18.97
CA VAL A 229 34.29 -61.40 -18.00
C VAL A 229 33.68 -62.71 -18.50
N THR A 230 33.59 -63.73 -17.64
CA THR A 230 33.07 -65.05 -18.03
C THR A 230 31.54 -65.02 -18.20
N PRO A 231 30.96 -65.91 -19.02
CA PRO A 231 29.51 -65.96 -19.25
C PRO A 231 28.68 -66.07 -17.97
N LEU A 232 29.20 -66.68 -16.89
CA LEU A 232 28.52 -66.83 -15.60
C LEU A 232 28.30 -65.49 -14.86
N GLN A 233 29.20 -64.51 -15.01
CA GLN A 233 29.06 -63.19 -14.36
C GLN A 233 28.01 -62.28 -15.03
N LEU A 234 27.65 -62.57 -16.29
CA LEU A 234 26.62 -61.83 -17.03
C LEU A 234 25.19 -62.25 -16.62
N PHE A 235 25.03 -63.44 -16.03
CA PHE A 235 23.74 -63.97 -15.59
C PHE A 235 23.38 -63.61 -14.15
N GLU A 236 24.35 -63.36 -13.26
CA GLU A 236 24.07 -62.96 -11.86
C GLU A 236 23.59 -61.50 -11.74
N GLY A 237 24.00 -60.61 -12.65
CA GLY A 237 23.56 -59.21 -12.69
C GLY A 237 22.09 -59.00 -13.11
N ARG A 238 21.39 -60.05 -13.58
CA ARG A 238 19.99 -59.96 -14.05
C ARG A 238 18.94 -60.45 -13.06
N ARG A 239 19.31 -60.97 -11.88
CA ARG A 239 18.35 -61.46 -10.86
C ARG A 239 18.07 -60.50 -9.70
N SER A 240 18.65 -59.30 -9.68
CA SER A 240 18.31 -58.25 -8.71
C SER A 240 17.71 -57.00 -9.36
N ARG A 241 16.82 -57.16 -10.33
CA ARG A 241 15.81 -56.13 -10.63
C ARG A 241 14.64 -56.31 -9.67
N ARG A 242 14.82 -55.92 -8.41
CA ARG A 242 13.67 -55.42 -7.64
C ARG A 242 13.14 -54.25 -8.47
N ARG A 243 11.88 -54.36 -8.90
CA ARG A 243 11.11 -53.26 -9.47
C ARG A 243 11.33 -52.08 -8.53
N ARG A 244 12.11 -51.08 -8.93
CA ARG A 244 12.05 -49.77 -8.30
C ARG A 244 10.64 -49.32 -8.56
N GLU A 245 9.77 -49.52 -7.57
CA GLU A 245 8.57 -48.70 -7.48
C GLU A 245 9.11 -47.27 -7.51
N VAL A 246 8.77 -46.57 -8.57
CA VAL A 246 8.88 -45.11 -8.62
C VAL A 246 8.27 -44.66 -7.30
N PRO A 247 8.99 -43.93 -6.43
CA PRO A 247 8.36 -43.36 -5.26
C PRO A 247 7.13 -42.65 -5.81
N LYS A 248 5.93 -43.04 -5.34
CA LYS A 248 4.69 -42.35 -5.68
C LYS A 248 5.04 -40.88 -5.64
N VAL A 249 4.86 -40.20 -6.78
CA VAL A 249 4.84 -38.74 -6.85
C VAL A 249 4.09 -38.35 -5.59
N ALA A 250 4.82 -37.80 -4.61
CA ALA A 250 4.18 -37.16 -3.49
C ALA A 250 3.20 -36.24 -4.20
N GLU A 251 1.90 -36.42 -3.95
CA GLU A 251 0.88 -35.51 -4.47
C GLU A 251 1.53 -34.15 -4.45
N GLU A 252 1.63 -33.49 -5.61
CA GLU A 252 1.94 -32.08 -5.66
C GLU A 252 1.00 -31.48 -4.63
N GLN A 253 1.51 -31.23 -3.43
CA GLN A 253 0.82 -30.42 -2.45
C GLN A 253 0.93 -29.08 -3.14
N GLU A 254 -0.01 -28.82 -4.04
CA GLU A 254 -0.34 -27.49 -4.51
C GLU A 254 -0.18 -26.63 -3.27
N ALA A 255 0.72 -25.66 -3.31
CA ALA A 255 1.03 -24.81 -2.17
C ALA A 255 -0.24 -24.04 -1.82
N ARG A 256 -1.10 -24.69 -1.03
CA ARG A 256 -2.44 -24.25 -0.69
C ARG A 256 -2.32 -23.40 0.53
N VAL A 257 -2.80 -22.19 0.41
CA VAL A 257 -2.85 -21.22 1.50
C VAL A 257 -4.31 -21.04 1.88
N GLN A 258 -4.58 -21.13 3.17
CA GLN A 258 -5.92 -20.96 3.71
C GLN A 258 -6.13 -19.52 4.13
N TYR A 259 -7.11 -18.87 3.54
CA TYR A 259 -7.60 -17.56 3.95
C TYR A 259 -8.74 -17.76 4.96
N THR A 260 -8.73 -16.98 6.04
CA THR A 260 -9.80 -16.91 7.04
C THR A 260 -10.19 -15.46 7.22
N VAL A 261 -11.41 -15.12 6.82
CA VAL A 261 -12.00 -13.79 6.84
C VAL A 261 -13.05 -13.75 7.93
N CYS A 262 -12.88 -12.88 8.91
CA CYS A 262 -13.83 -12.69 9.99
C CYS A 262 -14.45 -11.30 9.92
N ILE A 263 -15.77 -11.22 10.07
CA ILE A 263 -16.52 -9.96 10.09
C ILE A 263 -17.44 -9.89 11.31
N TRP A 264 -17.65 -8.68 11.81
CA TRP A 264 -18.64 -8.39 12.85
C TRP A 264 -18.94 -6.89 12.89
N ARG A 265 -19.96 -6.51 13.65
CA ARG A 265 -20.29 -5.10 13.93
C ARG A 265 -20.31 -4.81 15.43
N ASN A 266 -19.83 -3.62 15.80
CA ASN A 266 -19.83 -3.18 17.20
C ASN A 266 -21.09 -2.36 17.54
N GLY A 267 -21.68 -1.67 16.56
CA GLY A 267 -22.89 -0.86 16.74
C GLY A 267 -24.18 -1.67 16.60
N LYS A 268 -25.10 -1.55 17.58
CA LYS A 268 -26.51 -1.97 17.40
C LYS A 268 -27.33 -0.98 16.57
N VAL A 269 -26.79 0.21 16.32
CA VAL A 269 -27.51 1.34 15.74
C VAL A 269 -26.94 1.61 14.35
N GLY A 270 -27.74 1.41 13.29
CA GLY A 270 -27.50 2.02 11.98
C GLY A 270 -27.20 1.10 10.80
N LEU A 271 -26.53 -0.05 11.00
CA LEU A 271 -26.12 -0.93 9.89
C LEU A 271 -26.75 -2.31 10.02
N SER A 272 -28.03 -2.40 9.64
CA SER A 272 -28.82 -3.63 9.61
C SER A 272 -29.13 -3.96 8.16
N GLY A 273 -28.18 -4.55 7.45
CA GLY A 273 -28.35 -4.86 6.04
C GLY A 273 -27.26 -5.78 5.51
N MET A 274 -27.30 -5.96 4.19
CA MET A 274 -26.29 -6.71 3.44
C MET A 274 -24.95 -5.97 3.47
N ALA A 275 -23.86 -6.73 3.43
CA ALA A 275 -22.51 -6.17 3.35
C ALA A 275 -21.71 -6.86 2.25
N ILE A 276 -20.77 -6.12 1.67
CA ILE A 276 -19.84 -6.62 0.66
C ILE A 276 -18.44 -6.62 1.26
N ALA A 277 -17.80 -7.79 1.31
CA ALA A 277 -16.38 -7.89 1.61
C ALA A 277 -15.60 -7.98 0.29
N ASP A 278 -14.80 -6.95 0.03
CA ASP A 278 -13.82 -6.90 -1.05
C ASP A 278 -12.44 -7.26 -0.49
N ILE A 279 -11.95 -8.43 -0.88
CA ILE A 279 -10.67 -8.96 -0.42
C ILE A 279 -9.73 -9.02 -1.61
N THR A 280 -8.68 -8.20 -1.58
CA THR A 280 -7.56 -8.32 -2.52
C THR A 280 -6.63 -9.41 -2.00
N LEU A 281 -6.42 -10.49 -2.74
CA LEU A 281 -5.48 -11.57 -2.42
C LEU A 281 -4.02 -11.09 -2.54
N LEU A 282 -3.09 -11.85 -1.93
CA LEU A 282 -1.66 -11.61 -2.12
C LEU A 282 -1.29 -11.78 -3.59
N SER A 283 -0.31 -11.00 -4.08
CA SER A 283 0.14 -11.09 -5.47
C SER A 283 0.55 -12.52 -5.84
N GLY A 284 0.15 -12.99 -7.03
CA GLY A 284 0.45 -14.34 -7.51
C GLY A 284 -0.50 -15.43 -6.98
N PHE A 285 -1.57 -15.07 -6.27
CA PHE A 285 -2.60 -16.01 -5.80
C PHE A 285 -3.94 -15.80 -6.51
N HIS A 286 -4.66 -16.90 -6.75
CA HIS A 286 -6.08 -16.90 -7.08
C HIS A 286 -6.86 -17.77 -6.08
N ALA A 287 -8.13 -17.43 -5.84
CA ALA A 287 -9.00 -18.19 -4.95
C ALA A 287 -9.50 -19.48 -5.62
N LEU A 288 -9.60 -20.55 -4.83
CA LEU A 288 -10.20 -21.80 -5.27
C LEU A 288 -11.73 -21.66 -5.31
N ARG A 289 -12.27 -21.63 -6.53
CA ARG A 289 -13.71 -21.53 -6.76
C ARG A 289 -14.52 -22.63 -6.06
N ALA A 290 -13.99 -23.85 -6.00
CA ALA A 290 -14.66 -24.99 -5.36
C ALA A 290 -14.88 -24.79 -3.84
N ASP A 291 -14.04 -24.02 -3.16
CA ASP A 291 -14.22 -23.72 -1.74
C ASP A 291 -15.24 -22.59 -1.53
N LEU A 292 -15.24 -21.60 -2.42
CA LEU A 292 -16.24 -20.51 -2.40
C LEU A 292 -17.65 -21.02 -2.71
N GLU A 293 -17.80 -22.00 -3.60
CA GLU A 293 -19.08 -22.66 -3.89
C GLU A 293 -19.62 -23.46 -2.69
N LYS A 294 -18.74 -23.96 -1.81
CA LYS A 294 -19.18 -24.58 -0.55
C LYS A 294 -19.83 -23.53 0.37
N LEU A 295 -19.28 -22.32 0.41
CA LEU A 295 -19.83 -21.25 1.26
C LEU A 295 -21.25 -20.81 0.84
N THR A 296 -21.60 -20.92 -0.45
CA THR A 296 -22.95 -20.58 -0.96
C THR A 296 -23.94 -21.74 -0.93
N SER A 297 -23.46 -22.98 -1.00
CA SER A 297 -24.31 -24.18 -1.05
C SER A 297 -24.79 -24.67 0.32
N LEU A 298 -24.13 -24.27 1.41
CA LEU A 298 -24.51 -24.65 2.77
C LEU A 298 -25.90 -24.10 3.13
N SER A 299 -26.59 -24.80 4.04
CA SER A 299 -27.91 -24.38 4.55
C SER A 299 -27.82 -23.19 5.51
N ASP A 300 -26.68 -23.02 6.17
CA ASP A 300 -26.35 -21.86 7.02
C ASP A 300 -25.62 -20.82 6.15
N ARG A 301 -26.39 -20.17 5.27
CA ARG A 301 -25.85 -19.28 4.23
C ARG A 301 -25.41 -17.96 4.82
N TYR A 302 -24.12 -17.87 5.14
CA TYR A 302 -23.51 -16.60 5.50
C TYR A 302 -23.17 -15.76 4.25
N VAL A 303 -22.78 -16.45 3.16
CA VAL A 303 -22.45 -15.84 1.87
C VAL A 303 -23.54 -16.18 0.86
N SER A 304 -24.24 -15.17 0.36
CA SER A 304 -25.32 -15.32 -0.62
C SER A 304 -24.79 -15.46 -2.04
N HIS A 305 -23.74 -14.69 -2.35
CA HIS A 305 -23.09 -14.67 -3.66
C HIS A 305 -21.59 -14.42 -3.51
N PHE A 306 -20.81 -14.88 -4.48
CA PHE A 306 -19.40 -14.55 -4.58
C PHE A 306 -19.04 -14.26 -6.03
N GLU A 307 -18.09 -13.37 -6.21
CA GLU A 307 -17.48 -13.06 -7.50
C GLU A 307 -15.95 -13.04 -7.35
N THR A 308 -15.26 -13.59 -8.35
CA THR A 308 -13.79 -13.63 -8.38
C THR A 308 -13.31 -13.03 -9.67
N GLU A 309 -12.58 -11.91 -9.59
CA GLU A 309 -11.96 -11.23 -10.73
C GLU A 309 -10.45 -11.11 -10.49
N GLY A 310 -9.66 -12.00 -11.11
CA GLY A 310 -8.21 -12.05 -10.90
C GLY A 310 -7.84 -12.29 -9.43
N PRO A 311 -7.04 -11.41 -8.79
CA PRO A 311 -6.71 -11.51 -7.37
C PRO A 311 -7.79 -10.93 -6.44
N HIS A 312 -8.94 -10.49 -6.95
CA HIS A 312 -10.04 -9.95 -6.13
C HIS A 312 -11.10 -11.00 -5.85
N VAL A 313 -11.52 -11.07 -4.59
CA VAL A 313 -12.64 -11.90 -4.13
C VAL A 313 -13.69 -10.99 -3.50
N LEU A 314 -14.86 -10.93 -4.12
CA LEU A 314 -16.03 -10.23 -3.61
C LEU A 314 -16.97 -11.24 -2.96
N LEU A 315 -17.28 -11.05 -1.68
CA LEU A 315 -18.24 -11.86 -0.93
C LEU A 315 -19.42 -11.01 -0.51
N TYR A 316 -20.63 -11.47 -0.84
CA TYR A 316 -21.88 -10.83 -0.46
C TYR A 316 -22.45 -11.52 0.77
N PHE A 317 -22.59 -10.79 1.87
CA PHE A 317 -23.17 -11.27 3.12
C PHE A 317 -24.61 -10.74 3.26
N ASP A 318 -25.54 -11.63 3.59
CA ASP A 318 -26.95 -11.26 3.82
C ASP A 318 -27.11 -10.35 5.06
N SER A 319 -26.30 -10.60 6.10
CA SER A 319 -26.31 -9.80 7.32
C SER A 319 -24.96 -9.88 8.04
N VAL A 320 -24.58 -8.80 8.75
CA VAL A 320 -23.38 -8.79 9.59
C VAL A 320 -23.78 -8.94 11.07
N PRO A 321 -23.36 -10.02 11.75
CA PRO A 321 -23.70 -10.25 13.15
C PRO A 321 -22.91 -9.34 14.11
N THR A 322 -23.40 -9.23 15.34
CA THR A 322 -22.66 -8.59 16.45
C THR A 322 -21.61 -9.52 17.05
N SER A 323 -21.75 -10.83 16.86
CA SER A 323 -20.73 -11.82 17.20
C SER A 323 -19.70 -11.93 16.08
N ARG A 324 -18.48 -12.35 16.41
CA ARG A 324 -17.44 -12.63 15.43
C ARG A 324 -17.80 -13.85 14.61
N GLU A 325 -17.93 -13.68 13.30
CA GLU A 325 -18.24 -14.75 12.36
C GLU A 325 -17.13 -14.83 11.31
N CYS A 326 -16.74 -16.05 10.93
CA CYS A 326 -15.58 -16.28 10.07
C CYS A 326 -15.90 -17.26 8.94
N VAL A 327 -15.46 -16.92 7.74
CA VAL A 327 -15.50 -17.78 6.55
C VAL A 327 -14.07 -18.06 6.09
N GLY A 328 -13.82 -19.26 5.60
CA GLY A 328 -12.50 -19.66 5.12
C GLY A 328 -12.55 -20.27 3.74
N PHE A 329 -11.56 -19.97 2.91
CA PHE A 329 -11.41 -20.52 1.56
C PHE A 329 -9.93 -20.73 1.24
N GLY A 330 -9.63 -21.73 0.42
CA GLY A 330 -8.28 -21.96 -0.09
C GLY A 330 -7.92 -21.05 -1.26
N ALA A 331 -6.64 -20.73 -1.40
CA ALA A 331 -6.07 -20.09 -2.57
C ALA A 331 -4.82 -20.84 -3.02
N VAL A 332 -4.56 -20.84 -4.32
CA VAL A 332 -3.39 -21.48 -4.93
C VAL A 332 -2.46 -20.40 -5.45
N GLN A 333 -1.15 -20.64 -5.31
CA GLN A 333 -0.10 -19.79 -5.83
C GLN A 333 0.17 -20.14 -7.30
N GLU A 334 -0.14 -19.24 -8.24
CA GLU A 334 0.21 -19.41 -9.66
C GLU A 334 1.67 -19.07 -9.93
N VAL A 335 2.15 -18.01 -9.29
CA VAL A 335 3.50 -17.46 -9.51
C VAL A 335 4.14 -17.22 -8.16
N ALA A 336 5.34 -17.78 -7.99
CA ALA A 336 6.13 -17.53 -6.80
C ALA A 336 6.67 -16.09 -6.80
N VAL A 337 6.36 -15.33 -5.75
CA VAL A 337 6.62 -13.88 -5.69
C VAL A 337 7.86 -13.58 -4.86
N GLY A 338 8.75 -12.71 -5.35
CA GLY A 338 9.99 -12.37 -4.66
C GLY A 338 9.77 -11.50 -3.42
N LEU A 339 8.91 -10.48 -3.51
CA LEU A 339 8.49 -9.64 -2.39
C LEU A 339 6.96 -9.59 -2.32
N VAL A 340 6.39 -10.32 -1.38
CA VAL A 340 4.94 -10.26 -1.12
C VAL A 340 4.63 -9.03 -0.28
N GLN A 341 3.92 -8.07 -0.86
CA GLN A 341 3.43 -6.88 -0.18
C GLN A 341 2.13 -7.20 0.60
N PRO A 342 1.83 -6.47 1.68
CA PRO A 342 0.53 -6.55 2.34
C PRO A 342 -0.61 -6.20 1.38
N ALA A 343 -1.74 -6.89 1.51
CA ALA A 343 -2.94 -6.63 0.73
C ALA A 343 -4.05 -6.04 1.60
N SER A 344 -5.00 -5.36 0.98
CA SER A 344 -6.14 -4.75 1.65
C SER A 344 -7.37 -5.65 1.62
N ALA A 345 -8.15 -5.62 2.69
CA ALA A 345 -9.51 -6.13 2.72
C ALA A 345 -10.44 -5.01 3.19
N THR A 346 -11.51 -4.77 2.45
CA THR A 346 -12.47 -3.70 2.74
C THR A 346 -13.89 -4.25 2.84
N LEU A 347 -14.58 -3.93 3.93
CA LEU A 347 -15.97 -4.27 4.17
C LEU A 347 -16.83 -3.02 4.01
N TYR A 348 -17.82 -3.09 3.13
CA TYR A 348 -18.75 -1.99 2.83
C TYR A 348 -20.18 -2.37 3.23
N ASP A 349 -20.95 -1.41 3.72
CA ASP A 349 -22.41 -1.50 3.71
C ASP A 349 -22.92 -1.41 2.27
N TYR A 350 -23.77 -2.36 1.87
CA TYR A 350 -24.38 -2.41 0.54
C TYR A 350 -25.22 -1.16 0.23
N TYR A 351 -25.92 -0.63 1.23
CA TYR A 351 -26.83 0.50 1.05
C TYR A 351 -26.15 1.85 1.23
N ASN A 352 -25.07 1.93 2.01
CA ASN A 352 -24.31 3.17 2.21
C ASN A 352 -22.79 2.91 2.15
N PRO A 353 -22.17 2.89 0.96
CA PRO A 353 -20.74 2.56 0.78
C PRO A 353 -19.75 3.49 1.47
N GLU A 354 -20.18 4.66 1.98
CA GLU A 354 -19.34 5.52 2.83
C GLU A 354 -19.06 4.89 4.20
N HIS A 355 -19.97 4.04 4.70
CA HIS A 355 -19.74 3.23 5.88
C HIS A 355 -18.92 2.01 5.46
N LYS A 356 -17.60 2.16 5.53
CA LYS A 356 -16.65 1.10 5.21
C LYS A 356 -15.54 0.97 6.23
N CYS A 357 -15.01 -0.23 6.31
CA CYS A 357 -13.84 -0.57 7.11
C CYS A 357 -12.79 -1.20 6.21
N SER A 358 -11.60 -0.61 6.14
CA SER A 358 -10.47 -1.14 5.35
C SER A 358 -9.32 -1.49 6.26
N VAL A 359 -8.79 -2.71 6.12
CA VAL A 359 -7.72 -3.27 6.94
C VAL A 359 -6.68 -3.93 6.06
N PHE A 360 -5.40 -3.73 6.38
CA PHE A 360 -4.30 -4.43 5.72
C PHE A 360 -3.97 -5.75 6.43
N TYR A 361 -3.68 -6.77 5.65
CA TYR A 361 -3.18 -8.06 6.13
C TYR A 361 -1.93 -8.47 5.33
N GLY A 362 -1.04 -9.20 5.99
CA GLY A 362 0.24 -9.63 5.43
C GLY A 362 0.31 -11.14 5.22
N ALA A 363 1.39 -11.59 4.57
CA ALA A 363 1.71 -13.01 4.47
C ALA A 363 1.98 -13.63 5.86
N PRO A 364 1.79 -14.95 6.05
CA PRO A 364 1.86 -15.61 7.36
C PRO A 364 3.15 -15.36 8.16
N THR A 365 4.29 -15.22 7.46
CA THR A 365 5.63 -15.04 8.06
C THR A 365 6.13 -13.59 8.01
N LYS A 366 5.35 -12.65 7.46
CA LYS A 366 5.71 -11.23 7.31
C LYS A 366 4.78 -10.34 8.12
N SER A 367 5.22 -9.12 8.42
CA SER A 367 4.38 -8.15 9.13
C SER A 367 3.21 -7.67 8.27
N LYS A 368 2.12 -7.24 8.94
CA LYS A 368 0.95 -6.63 8.27
C LYS A 368 1.25 -5.26 7.64
N LEU A 369 2.27 -4.57 8.16
CA LEU A 369 2.69 -3.26 7.70
C LEU A 369 4.10 -3.34 7.10
N LEU A 370 4.35 -2.48 6.12
CA LEU A 370 5.68 -2.25 5.57
C LEU A 370 6.61 -1.67 6.65
N SER A 371 7.90 -1.99 6.55
CA SER A 371 8.91 -1.48 7.47
C SER A 371 9.20 -0.01 7.15
N THR A 372 8.52 0.90 7.83
CA THR A 372 8.74 2.34 7.71
C THR A 372 9.30 2.90 9.01
N LEU A 373 10.33 3.73 8.90
CA LEU A 373 10.83 4.51 10.02
C LEU A 373 10.11 5.85 10.02
N CYS A 374 9.13 6.01 10.90
CA CYS A 374 8.41 7.26 11.08
C CYS A 374 8.88 7.97 12.34
N SER A 375 9.26 9.24 12.21
CA SER A 375 9.55 10.12 13.34
C SER A 375 8.94 11.49 13.08
N ALA A 376 8.05 11.92 13.98
CA ALA A 376 7.13 13.03 13.76
C ALA A 376 6.31 12.84 12.47
N ASP A 377 6.29 13.83 11.58
CA ASP A 377 5.47 13.84 10.35
C ASP A 377 6.22 13.26 9.13
N VAL A 378 7.46 12.81 9.30
CA VAL A 378 8.30 12.29 8.20
C VAL A 378 8.53 10.80 8.38
N CYS A 379 8.14 10.03 7.37
CA CYS A 379 8.40 8.60 7.29
C CYS A 379 9.40 8.30 6.17
N GLN A 380 10.41 7.50 6.49
CA GLN A 380 11.36 6.95 5.54
C GLN A 380 11.11 5.46 5.32
N CYS A 381 11.12 5.02 4.07
CA CYS A 381 11.06 3.59 3.75
C CYS A 381 12.33 2.89 4.24
N ALA A 382 12.18 1.78 4.97
CA ALA A 382 13.28 0.95 5.43
C ALA A 382 13.22 -0.47 4.84
N GLU A 383 12.62 -0.60 3.66
CA GLU A 383 12.64 -1.84 2.89
C GLU A 383 13.93 -1.93 2.06
N GLY A 384 14.48 -3.13 1.96
CA GLY A 384 15.74 -3.38 1.27
C GLY A 384 16.48 -4.61 1.79
N LYS A 385 17.65 -4.86 1.21
CA LYS A 385 18.56 -5.91 1.69
C LYS A 385 19.13 -5.51 3.05
N CYS A 386 19.38 -6.51 3.91
CA CYS A 386 19.94 -6.25 5.25
C CYS A 386 21.41 -5.78 5.19
N PRO A 387 21.82 -4.87 6.10
CA PRO A 387 23.22 -4.50 6.24
C PRO A 387 24.06 -5.72 6.67
N ARG A 388 25.31 -5.76 6.18
CA ARG A 388 26.28 -6.82 6.53
C ARG A 388 27.43 -6.20 7.32
N GLN A 389 27.76 -6.79 8.48
CA GLN A 389 28.97 -6.44 9.21
C GLN A 389 30.19 -7.00 8.47
N ARG A 390 31.09 -6.12 8.03
CA ARG A 390 32.32 -6.50 7.36
C ARG A 390 33.41 -6.75 8.39
N ARG A 391 34.18 -7.81 8.19
CA ARG A 391 35.36 -8.16 8.98
C ARG A 391 36.58 -8.28 8.06
N ALA A 392 37.03 -7.15 7.52
CA ALA A 392 38.11 -7.10 6.53
C ALA A 392 39.40 -7.77 7.05
N LEU A 393 39.72 -7.54 8.32
CA LEU A 393 40.96 -8.04 8.97
C LEU A 393 40.98 -9.54 9.32
N GLU A 394 39.82 -10.20 9.40
CA GLU A 394 39.72 -11.63 9.70
C GLU A 394 39.83 -12.51 8.45
N ARG A 395 39.39 -11.99 7.29
CA ARG A 395 39.38 -12.76 6.04
C ARG A 395 40.74 -12.95 5.38
N GLY A 396 41.81 -12.34 5.91
CA GLY A 396 43.16 -12.48 5.36
C GLY A 396 43.33 -11.99 3.92
N GLN A 397 42.29 -11.39 3.34
CA GLN A 397 42.34 -10.71 2.06
C GLN A 397 43.17 -9.45 2.26
N MET A 398 44.32 -9.35 1.59
CA MET A 398 44.88 -8.04 1.30
C MET A 398 43.78 -7.27 0.58
N GLU A 399 43.42 -6.11 1.09
CA GLU A 399 42.48 -5.24 0.40
C GLU A 399 43.04 -4.95 -0.99
N GLU A 400 42.22 -5.15 -2.03
CA GLU A 400 42.45 -4.44 -3.27
C GLU A 400 42.55 -2.95 -2.93
N GLU A 401 43.67 -2.33 -3.31
CA GLU A 401 43.99 -0.96 -2.96
C GLU A 401 42.78 -0.03 -3.18
N GLY A 402 42.42 0.71 -2.13
CA GLY A 402 41.41 1.77 -2.21
C GLY A 402 39.94 1.31 -2.13
N TYR A 403 39.62 0.07 -1.76
CA TYR A 403 38.20 -0.37 -1.71
C TYR A 403 37.30 0.48 -0.78
N ARG A 404 37.79 0.94 0.38
CA ARG A 404 37.04 1.88 1.25
C ARG A 404 36.80 3.23 0.58
N MET A 405 37.82 3.75 -0.12
CA MET A 405 37.72 5.01 -0.85
C MET A 405 36.78 4.89 -2.06
N LYS A 406 36.82 3.75 -2.77
CA LYS A 406 35.91 3.41 -3.86
C LYS A 406 34.45 3.43 -3.39
N PHE A 407 34.18 2.80 -2.25
CA PHE A 407 32.85 2.80 -1.64
C PHE A 407 32.41 4.21 -1.20
N ALA A 408 33.30 4.94 -0.54
CA ALA A 408 33.01 6.28 -0.05
C ALA A 408 32.70 7.28 -1.18
N CYS A 409 33.45 7.25 -2.28
CA CYS A 409 33.42 8.32 -3.29
C CYS A 409 32.69 7.99 -4.59
N TYR A 410 32.70 6.73 -5.04
CA TYR A 410 32.22 6.39 -6.39
C TYR A 410 30.90 5.62 -6.38
N TYR A 411 30.78 4.58 -5.57
CA TYR A 411 29.57 3.76 -5.51
C TYR A 411 29.42 3.13 -4.12
N PRO A 412 28.39 3.47 -3.33
CA PRO A 412 27.18 4.25 -3.65
C PRO A 412 27.32 5.79 -3.60
N ARG A 413 28.51 6.32 -3.32
CA ARG A 413 28.76 7.72 -2.93
C ARG A 413 28.11 8.05 -1.59
N VAL A 414 28.91 7.96 -0.55
CA VAL A 414 28.51 8.11 0.84
C VAL A 414 28.26 9.58 1.19
N ASP A 415 27.16 9.86 1.89
CA ASP A 415 26.82 11.20 2.39
C ASP A 415 27.47 11.50 3.75
N TYR A 416 27.63 10.47 4.59
CA TYR A 416 28.22 10.61 5.92
C TYR A 416 29.24 9.50 6.21
N GLY A 417 30.32 9.87 6.89
CA GLY A 417 31.32 8.94 7.40
C GLY A 417 31.71 9.28 8.82
N PHE A 418 31.44 8.37 9.75
CA PHE A 418 31.71 8.55 11.17
C PHE A 418 32.45 7.36 11.76
N GLN A 419 33.45 7.64 12.60
CA GLN A 419 33.92 6.69 13.59
C GLN A 419 33.06 6.87 14.83
N VAL A 420 32.37 5.82 15.25
CA VAL A 420 31.41 5.88 16.35
C VAL A 420 31.67 4.80 17.39
N LYS A 421 31.37 5.11 18.65
CA LYS A 421 31.37 4.16 19.76
C LYS A 421 29.94 3.82 20.14
N VAL A 422 29.60 2.54 20.14
CA VAL A 422 28.25 2.08 20.52
C VAL A 422 28.11 2.16 22.03
N LEU A 423 27.08 2.85 22.54
CA LEU A 423 26.81 3.00 23.96
C LEU A 423 25.81 1.95 24.44
N ARG A 424 24.64 1.90 23.80
CA ARG A 424 23.56 0.95 24.13
C ARG A 424 22.73 0.57 22.91
N GLU A 425 22.04 -0.56 23.04
CA GLU A 425 21.04 -1.07 22.09
C GLU A 425 19.66 -1.02 22.75
N ASP A 426 18.72 -0.34 22.09
CA ASP A 426 17.31 -0.27 22.46
C ASP A 426 16.46 -0.91 21.35
N SER A 427 15.30 -1.48 21.68
CA SER A 427 14.33 -1.98 20.68
C SER A 427 13.12 -1.05 20.58
N ARG A 428 12.78 -0.58 19.37
CA ARG A 428 11.61 0.27 19.10
C ARG A 428 10.79 -0.26 17.94
N ALA A 429 9.58 -0.74 18.21
CA ALA A 429 8.68 -1.35 17.22
C ALA A 429 9.38 -2.44 16.38
N ALA A 430 9.52 -2.25 15.07
CA ALA A 430 10.18 -3.18 14.15
C ALA A 430 11.69 -2.91 13.96
N PHE A 431 12.29 -2.01 14.76
CA PHE A 431 13.68 -1.58 14.63
C PHE A 431 14.48 -1.79 15.93
N ARG A 432 15.78 -2.00 15.77
CA ARG A 432 16.78 -1.93 16.83
C ARG A 432 17.56 -0.64 16.66
N LEU A 433 17.58 0.17 17.72
CA LEU A 433 18.19 1.48 17.78
C LEU A 433 19.49 1.38 18.59
N PHE A 434 20.58 1.86 18.02
CA PHE A 434 21.87 1.96 18.66
C PHE A 434 22.15 3.42 18.98
N GLU A 435 22.23 3.75 20.27
CA GLU A 435 22.73 5.05 20.69
C GLU A 435 24.25 4.99 20.65
N THR A 436 24.84 5.90 19.88
CA THR A 436 26.27 5.94 19.61
C THR A 436 26.85 7.31 19.95
N SER A 437 28.13 7.36 20.32
CA SER A 437 28.89 8.60 20.46
C SER A 437 29.88 8.73 19.32
N VAL A 438 29.90 9.88 18.64
CA VAL A 438 30.82 10.15 17.53
C VAL A 438 32.22 10.37 18.09
N VAL A 439 33.19 9.54 17.69
CA VAL A 439 34.60 9.67 18.07
C VAL A 439 35.30 10.64 17.11
N GLN A 440 35.11 10.43 15.81
CA GLN A 440 35.70 11.25 14.76
C GLN A 440 34.70 11.42 13.61
N VAL A 441 34.61 12.66 13.09
CA VAL A 441 33.85 12.99 11.88
C VAL A 441 34.80 12.94 10.69
N LEU A 442 34.46 12.15 9.67
CA LEU A 442 35.23 12.05 8.43
C LEU A 442 34.57 12.89 7.33
N HIS A 443 33.28 12.68 7.11
CA HIS A 443 32.50 13.40 6.11
C HIS A 443 31.07 13.59 6.59
N PHE A 444 30.43 14.70 6.21
CA PHE A 444 29.03 14.98 6.48
C PHE A 444 28.44 15.77 5.31
N SER A 445 27.16 15.52 5.00
CA SER A 445 26.41 16.24 3.98
C SER A 445 25.30 17.09 4.63
N LYS A 446 24.29 16.47 5.23
CA LYS A 446 23.18 17.20 5.89
C LYS A 446 23.48 17.63 7.32
N ASP A 447 24.19 16.80 8.09
CA ASP A 447 24.44 17.05 9.52
C ASP A 447 25.61 18.02 9.75
N ALA A 448 25.38 19.31 9.51
CA ALA A 448 26.40 20.36 9.71
C ALA A 448 26.80 20.57 11.17
N GLN A 449 26.04 20.03 12.13
CA GLN A 449 26.33 20.14 13.57
C GLN A 449 27.09 18.91 14.09
N ALA A 450 27.43 17.95 13.24
CA ALA A 450 28.17 16.75 13.62
C ALA A 450 29.56 17.13 14.18
N ALA A 451 29.79 16.78 15.44
CA ALA A 451 31.06 16.98 16.12
C ALA A 451 31.42 15.78 17.01
N ALA A 452 32.71 15.62 17.31
CA ALA A 452 33.19 14.61 18.24
C ALA A 452 32.54 14.78 19.63
N GLY A 453 32.18 13.66 20.26
CA GLY A 453 31.49 13.58 21.55
C GLY A 453 29.96 13.66 21.47
N GLN A 454 29.37 14.06 20.33
CA GLN A 454 27.92 14.10 20.20
C GLN A 454 27.31 12.69 20.08
N THR A 455 26.07 12.55 20.55
CA THR A 455 25.31 11.31 20.44
C THR A 455 24.52 11.27 19.14
N ARG A 456 24.48 10.14 18.46
CA ARG A 456 23.64 9.88 17.28
C ARG A 456 22.97 8.52 17.36
N ASN A 457 21.78 8.42 16.76
CA ASN A 457 20.97 7.21 16.76
C ASN A 457 21.08 6.52 15.39
N PHE A 458 21.58 5.29 15.39
CA PHE A 458 21.59 4.42 14.21
C PHE A 458 20.51 3.36 14.36
N LEU A 459 19.72 3.11 13.32
CA LEU A 459 18.63 2.17 13.35
C LEU A 459 18.85 1.04 12.34
N VAL A 460 18.55 -0.19 12.74
CA VAL A 460 18.51 -1.34 11.84
C VAL A 460 17.17 -2.06 11.98
N ARG A 461 16.70 -2.66 10.89
CA ARG A 461 15.49 -3.51 10.92
C ARG A 461 15.71 -4.69 11.88
N ALA A 462 14.76 -4.94 12.78
CA ALA A 462 14.88 -5.98 13.80
C ALA A 462 14.98 -7.40 13.20
N SER A 463 14.39 -7.61 12.01
CA SER A 463 14.49 -8.88 11.29
C SER A 463 15.86 -9.11 10.61
N CYS A 464 16.72 -8.10 10.54
CA CYS A 464 18.10 -8.28 10.09
C CYS A 464 18.98 -8.83 11.22
N ARG A 465 19.94 -9.70 10.87
CA ARG A 465 20.83 -10.39 11.82
C ARG A 465 22.00 -9.55 12.34
N LEU A 466 22.16 -8.31 11.87
CA LEU A 466 23.28 -7.43 12.26
C LEU A 466 23.32 -7.21 13.78
N ARG A 467 24.48 -7.40 14.42
CA ARG A 467 24.67 -7.10 15.84
C ARG A 467 25.86 -6.17 16.02
N LEU A 468 25.64 -5.06 16.72
CA LEU A 468 26.67 -4.10 17.10
C LEU A 468 26.88 -4.22 18.60
N GLU A 469 28.08 -4.66 19.00
CA GLU A 469 28.39 -4.87 20.41
C GLU A 469 28.59 -3.54 21.15
N PRO A 470 27.89 -3.32 22.29
CA PRO A 470 28.08 -2.13 23.11
C PRO A 470 29.51 -2.00 23.64
N GLY A 471 30.01 -0.76 23.72
CA GLY A 471 31.34 -0.43 24.22
C GLY A 471 32.45 -0.49 23.16
N LYS A 472 32.20 -1.09 21.99
CA LYS A 472 33.14 -1.14 20.87
C LYS A 472 33.01 0.03 19.91
N GLU A 473 34.07 0.28 19.16
CA GLU A 473 34.16 1.30 18.13
C GLU A 473 33.97 0.70 16.73
N TYR A 474 33.24 1.41 15.88
CA TYR A 474 32.92 1.02 14.52
C TYR A 474 33.13 2.18 13.56
N LEU A 475 33.57 1.86 12.35
CA LEU A 475 33.51 2.76 11.21
C LEU A 475 32.17 2.52 10.50
N ILE A 476 31.32 3.55 10.49
CA ILE A 476 30.02 3.52 9.82
C ILE A 476 29.97 4.61 8.76
N MET A 477 29.66 4.21 7.53
CA MET A 477 29.48 5.12 6.39
C MET A 477 28.21 4.76 5.64
N GLY A 478 27.45 5.75 5.16
CA GLY A 478 26.20 5.47 4.44
C GLY A 478 25.56 6.72 3.83
N LEU A 479 24.26 6.61 3.57
CA LEU A 479 23.44 7.66 2.98
C LEU A 479 22.58 8.36 4.04
N ASP A 480 22.43 9.68 3.93
CA ASP A 480 21.71 10.46 4.94
C ASP A 480 20.20 10.18 4.90
N GLY A 481 19.63 9.93 6.08
CA GLY A 481 18.18 9.81 6.26
C GLY A 481 17.42 11.13 6.12
N THR A 482 16.10 11.04 6.21
CA THR A 482 15.18 12.20 6.29
C THR A 482 14.55 12.35 7.68
N THR A 483 14.67 11.31 8.51
CA THR A 483 14.10 11.25 9.86
C THR A 483 15.00 11.94 10.88
N HIS A 484 14.38 12.57 11.87
CA HIS A 484 15.06 13.23 12.98
C HIS A 484 14.64 12.58 14.30
N ASP A 485 15.47 12.66 15.33
CA ASP A 485 15.15 12.15 16.65
C ASP A 485 14.25 13.11 17.45
N LEU A 486 13.85 12.69 18.65
CA LEU A 486 13.03 13.52 19.55
C LEU A 486 13.74 14.80 20.02
N LYS A 487 15.06 14.90 19.84
CA LYS A 487 15.89 16.06 20.16
C LYS A 487 16.16 16.93 18.93
N GLY A 488 15.59 16.59 17.76
CA GLY A 488 15.79 17.31 16.50
C GLY A 488 17.10 16.98 15.77
N GLN A 489 17.85 15.97 16.21
CA GLN A 489 19.09 15.53 15.57
C GLN A 489 18.80 14.52 14.44
N PRO A 490 19.60 14.49 13.36
CA PRO A 490 19.42 13.51 12.29
C PRO A 490 19.52 12.06 12.78
N GLN A 491 18.65 11.20 12.27
CA GLN A 491 18.70 9.75 12.48
C GLN A 491 19.23 9.05 11.23
N TYR A 492 20.02 8.01 11.45
CA TYR A 492 20.68 7.25 10.39
C TYR A 492 20.11 5.84 10.30
N LEU A 493 19.72 5.43 9.10
CA LEU A 493 19.23 4.08 8.82
C LEU A 493 20.37 3.23 8.26
N LEU A 494 20.58 2.05 8.84
CA LEU A 494 21.54 1.06 8.38
C LEU A 494 20.87 0.08 7.42
N ASP A 495 21.23 0.19 6.14
CA ASP A 495 20.71 -0.57 5.01
C ASP A 495 21.83 -1.31 4.26
N SER A 496 21.52 -1.86 3.08
CA SER A 496 22.52 -2.55 2.24
C SER A 496 23.63 -1.65 1.70
N ASN A 497 23.38 -0.35 1.59
CA ASN A 497 24.35 0.64 1.11
C ASN A 497 25.15 1.25 2.27
N SER A 498 25.07 0.66 3.46
CA SER A 498 25.82 1.06 4.64
C SER A 498 27.10 0.24 4.78
N TRP A 499 28.23 0.90 4.91
CA TRP A 499 29.50 0.31 5.32
C TRP A 499 29.55 0.19 6.85
N ILE A 500 29.71 -1.02 7.36
CA ILE A 500 29.80 -1.28 8.80
C ILE A 500 31.00 -2.17 9.06
N GLU A 501 31.99 -1.63 9.75
CA GLU A 501 33.24 -2.32 10.08
C GLU A 501 33.64 -2.06 11.53
N GLU A 502 34.00 -3.11 12.27
CA GLU A 502 34.52 -2.97 13.64
C GLU A 502 35.95 -2.43 13.61
N MET A 503 36.23 -1.39 14.40
CA MET A 503 37.57 -0.84 14.50
C MET A 503 38.50 -1.83 15.24
N PRO A 504 39.67 -2.15 14.67
CA PRO A 504 40.58 -3.08 15.32
C PRO A 504 41.11 -2.53 16.63
N SER A 505 41.08 -3.37 17.68
CA SER A 505 41.76 -3.05 18.93
C SER A 505 43.26 -2.80 18.72
N GLU A 506 43.86 -1.96 19.56
CA GLU A 506 45.30 -1.68 19.48
C GLU A 506 46.15 -2.96 19.53
N ARG A 507 45.70 -3.98 20.28
CA ARG A 507 46.38 -5.27 20.38
C ARG A 507 46.49 -5.97 19.03
N LEU A 508 45.44 -5.91 18.20
CA LEU A 508 45.43 -6.49 16.86
C LEU A 508 46.36 -5.71 15.92
N CYS A 509 46.32 -4.37 15.95
CA CYS A 509 47.19 -3.55 15.09
C CYS A 509 48.68 -3.60 15.47
N ARG A 510 49.04 -3.98 16.70
CA ARG A 510 50.44 -4.23 17.09
C ARG A 510 50.99 -5.54 16.51
N SER A 511 50.12 -6.48 16.13
CA SER A 511 50.50 -7.74 15.48
C SER A 511 51.17 -7.48 14.13
N THR A 512 52.26 -8.20 13.83
CA THR A 512 52.98 -8.09 12.55
C THR A 512 52.09 -8.46 11.36
N ARG A 513 51.19 -9.44 11.53
CA ARG A 513 50.29 -9.93 10.48
C ARG A 513 49.31 -8.86 9.97
N GLN A 514 48.85 -7.98 10.85
CA GLN A 514 47.78 -7.00 10.57
C GLN A 514 48.28 -5.55 10.50
N ARG A 515 49.59 -5.33 10.64
CA ARG A 515 50.20 -4.00 10.65
C ARG A 515 49.94 -3.21 9.36
N ALA A 516 50.08 -3.85 8.20
CA ALA A 516 49.83 -3.21 6.90
C ALA A 516 48.35 -2.83 6.73
N ALA A 517 47.42 -3.72 7.06
CA ALA A 517 45.99 -3.47 6.98
C ALA A 517 45.54 -2.33 7.93
N CYS A 518 46.07 -2.30 9.17
CA CYS A 518 45.82 -1.17 10.07
C CYS A 518 46.43 0.15 9.57
N ALA A 519 47.56 0.10 8.86
CA ALA A 519 48.15 1.30 8.25
C ALA A 519 47.29 1.83 7.10
N GLN A 520 46.74 0.96 6.24
CA GLN A 520 45.80 1.31 5.19
C GLN A 520 44.52 1.95 5.76
N LEU A 521 43.94 1.36 6.82
CA LEU A 521 42.78 1.94 7.49
C LEU A 521 43.07 3.34 8.03
N ARG A 522 44.21 3.55 8.69
CA ARG A 522 44.60 4.88 9.20
C ARG A 522 44.83 5.89 8.09
N ALA A 523 45.46 5.47 6.99
CA ALA A 523 45.67 6.32 5.82
C ALA A 523 44.31 6.76 5.23
N PHE A 524 43.36 5.83 5.07
CA PHE A 524 42.00 6.16 4.62
C PHE A 524 41.30 7.17 5.54
N LEU A 525 41.33 6.95 6.86
CA LEU A 525 40.70 7.87 7.81
C LEU A 525 41.28 9.28 7.74
N GLN A 526 42.59 9.39 7.53
CA GLN A 526 43.27 10.68 7.41
C GLN A 526 42.97 11.35 6.07
N GLU A 527 43.06 10.63 4.97
CA GLU A 527 42.83 11.16 3.62
C GLU A 527 41.37 11.58 3.42
N TYR A 528 40.43 10.67 3.69
CA TYR A 528 39.00 10.94 3.53
C TYR A 528 38.52 12.02 4.51
N GLY A 529 39.04 12.03 5.74
CA GLY A 529 38.66 13.03 6.75
C GLY A 529 39.20 14.44 6.51
N THR A 530 40.29 14.60 5.72
CA THR A 530 40.90 15.93 5.48
C THR A 530 40.68 16.44 4.06
N GLN A 531 40.76 15.57 3.06
CA GLN A 531 40.63 15.91 1.65
C GLN A 531 39.26 15.57 1.08
N GLY A 532 38.49 14.68 1.74
CA GLY A 532 37.23 14.17 1.21
C GLY A 532 37.44 13.32 -0.03
N CYS A 533 36.47 13.37 -0.95
CA CYS A 533 36.58 12.73 -2.26
C CYS A 533 37.20 13.69 -3.27
N GLN A 534 38.20 13.23 -4.02
CA GLN A 534 38.68 13.94 -5.20
C GLN A 534 37.60 13.87 -6.29
N VAL A 535 37.07 15.04 -6.69
CA VAL A 535 36.07 15.18 -7.76
C VAL A 535 36.76 15.20 -9.12
#